data_AF-A0A7K1TYW2-F1
#
_entry.id   AF-A0A7K1TYW2-F1
#
_cell.length_a   1.000
_cell.length_b   1.000
_cell.length_c   1.000
_cell.angle_alpha   90.00
_cell.angle_beta   90.00
_cell.angle_gamma   90.00
#
_symmetry.space_group_name_H-M   'P 1'
#
loop_
_entity.id
_entity.type
_entity.pdbx_description
1 polymer ?
#
loop_
_entity_poly.entity_id
_entity_poly.type
_entity_poly.pdbx_seq_one_letter_code
_entity_poly.pdbx_strand_id
1 'polypeptide(L)'
;MKRTKPSSSTPINVLHDIHSRMINLPIYFRERICEECAWSVPTFYRKMRNVSKTIPGTTEKEQITPVISNAEKEKIVAVMDEVYQGFHAYCDRYRKKGGGK
;
A
#
# COMPACT_ATOMS: atom_id res chain seq x y z
N MET A 1 49.60 19.13 5.41
CA MET A 1 49.04 17.85 4.92
C MET A 1 47.52 17.96 4.85
N LYS A 2 46.91 17.92 3.66
CA LYS A 2 45.46 17.99 3.49
C LYS A 2 44.89 16.57 3.49
N ARG A 3 44.02 16.24 4.45
CA ARG A 3 43.33 14.93 4.53
C ARG A 3 42.22 14.90 3.47
N THR A 4 42.39 14.10 2.43
CA THR A 4 41.33 13.74 1.49
C THR A 4 40.35 12.78 2.17
N LYS A 5 39.10 13.19 2.34
CA LYS A 5 38.03 12.30 2.79
C LYS A 5 37.69 11.33 1.65
N PRO A 6 37.59 10.01 1.88
CA PRO A 6 37.13 9.09 0.86
C PRO A 6 35.63 9.33 0.62
N SER A 7 35.27 9.93 -0.51
CA SER A 7 33.89 9.94 -0.98
C SER A 7 33.59 8.57 -1.61
N SER A 8 33.46 7.52 -0.81
CA SER A 8 32.96 6.24 -1.29
C SER A 8 31.43 6.27 -1.22
N SER A 9 30.78 6.89 -2.21
CA SER A 9 29.37 6.62 -2.45
C SER A 9 29.27 5.19 -2.99
N THR A 10 29.00 4.23 -2.10
CA THR A 10 28.77 2.83 -2.51
C THR A 10 27.67 2.81 -3.58
N PRO A 11 27.87 2.10 -4.70
CA PRO A 11 26.84 1.98 -5.72
C PRO A 11 25.57 1.39 -5.12
N ILE A 12 24.44 2.09 -5.27
CA ILE A 12 23.15 1.60 -4.78
C ILE A 12 22.63 0.55 -5.77
N ASN A 13 22.40 -0.68 -5.29
CA ASN A 13 21.67 -1.69 -6.05
C ASN A 13 20.19 -1.31 -6.08
N VAL A 14 19.77 -0.63 -7.15
CA VAL A 14 18.41 -0.12 -7.33
C VAL A 14 17.36 -1.24 -7.28
N LEU A 15 17.66 -2.40 -7.86
CA LEU A 15 16.76 -3.55 -7.83
C LEU A 15 16.51 -4.03 -6.40
N HIS A 16 17.58 -4.25 -5.64
CA HIS A 16 17.47 -4.69 -4.25
C HIS A 16 16.68 -3.69 -3.39
N ASP A 17 16.97 -2.41 -3.55
CA ASP A 17 16.33 -1.36 -2.76
C ASP A 17 14.84 -1.21 -3.08
N ILE A 18 14.46 -1.11 -4.36
CA ILE A 18 13.05 -1.02 -4.76
C ILE A 18 12.30 -2.29 -4.33
N HIS A 19 12.88 -3.48 -4.54
CA HIS A 19 12.27 -4.74 -4.13
C HIS A 19 12.02 -4.81 -2.62
N SER A 20 13.00 -4.38 -1.81
CA SER A 20 12.86 -4.32 -0.35
C SER A 20 11.72 -3.41 0.07
N ARG A 21 11.51 -2.30 -0.64
CA ARG A 21 10.39 -1.37 -0.40
C ARG A 21 9.05 -2.00 -0.82
N MET A 22 9.00 -2.69 -1.97
CA MET A 22 7.78 -3.35 -2.48
C MET A 22 7.26 -4.42 -1.53
N ILE A 23 8.13 -5.23 -0.91
CA ILE A 23 7.73 -6.27 0.05
C ILE A 23 6.96 -5.66 1.24
N ASN A 24 7.30 -4.44 1.63
CA ASN A 24 6.67 -3.76 2.76
C ASN A 24 5.39 -3.00 2.38
N LEU A 25 5.13 -2.80 1.09
CA LEU A 25 3.98 -2.03 0.60
C LEU A 25 2.62 -2.63 1.05
N PRO A 26 2.39 -3.96 0.97
CA PRO A 26 1.14 -4.55 1.44
C PRO A 26 0.96 -4.44 2.96
N ILE A 27 2.06 -4.42 3.72
CA ILE A 27 2.04 -4.29 5.18
C ILE A 27 1.58 -2.87 5.55
N TYR A 28 2.21 -1.86 4.93
CA TYR A 28 1.84 -0.46 5.15
C TYR A 28 0.40 -0.17 4.72
N PHE A 29 -0.02 -0.69 3.55
CA PHE A 29 -1.41 -0.59 3.11
C PHE A 29 -2.38 -1.17 4.14
N ARG A 30 -2.15 -2.40 4.61
CA ARG A 30 -2.99 -3.04 5.63
C ARG A 30 -3.07 -2.21 6.90
N GLU A 31 -1.95 -1.70 7.39
CA GLU A 31 -1.89 -0.91 8.63
C GLU A 31 -2.70 0.38 8.51
N ARG A 32 -2.54 1.12 7.41
CA ARG A 32 -3.32 2.33 7.13
C ARG A 32 -4.82 2.05 6.99
N ILE A 33 -5.22 0.95 6.33
CA ILE A 33 -6.64 0.55 6.29
C ILE A 33 -7.18 0.23 7.69
N CYS A 34 -6.41 -0.49 8.50
CA CYS A 34 -6.81 -0.82 9.87
C CYS A 34 -7.02 0.43 10.71
N GLU A 35 -6.16 1.44 10.55
CA GLU A 35 -6.27 2.74 11.20
C GLU A 35 -7.49 3.53 10.72
N GLU A 36 -7.61 3.78 9.41
CA GLU A 36 -8.67 4.63 8.82
C GLU A 36 -10.07 4.03 8.95
N CYS A 37 -10.19 2.70 8.89
CA CYS A 37 -11.48 2.01 9.00
C CYS A 37 -11.74 1.47 10.43
N ALA A 38 -10.87 1.73 11.40
CA ALA A 38 -10.92 1.18 12.76
C ALA A 38 -11.06 -0.35 12.78
N TRP A 39 -10.38 -1.05 11.87
CA TRP A 39 -10.39 -2.50 11.79
C TRP A 39 -9.24 -3.11 12.57
N SER A 40 -9.49 -4.26 13.18
CA SER A 40 -8.42 -5.14 13.62
C SER A 40 -7.80 -5.91 12.44
N VAL A 41 -6.56 -6.36 12.56
CA VAL A 41 -5.89 -7.20 11.55
C VAL A 41 -6.74 -8.43 11.16
N PRO A 42 -7.37 -9.17 12.10
CA PRO A 42 -8.30 -10.24 11.75
C PRO A 42 -9.52 -9.78 10.94
N THR A 43 -10.02 -8.57 11.21
CA THR A 43 -11.15 -7.98 10.48
C THR A 43 -10.78 -7.63 9.05
N PHE A 44 -9.60 -7.03 8.84
CA PHE A 44 -9.05 -6.79 7.52
C PHE A 44 -9.05 -8.09 6.69
N TYR A 45 -8.43 -9.15 7.22
CA TYR A 45 -8.31 -10.41 6.48
C TYR A 45 -9.66 -11.11 6.28
N ARG A 46 -10.60 -10.99 7.23
CA ARG A 46 -11.97 -11.52 7.07
C ARG A 46 -12.73 -10.79 5.96
N LYS A 47 -12.65 -9.46 5.90
CA LYS A 47 -13.29 -8.66 4.86
C LYS A 47 -12.65 -8.88 3.49
N MET A 48 -11.33 -8.99 3.44
CA MET A 48 -10.57 -9.26 2.21
C MET A 48 -10.96 -10.59 1.55
N ARG A 49 -11.20 -11.65 2.35
CA ARG A 49 -11.55 -12.98 1.83
C ARG A 49 -13.04 -13.16 1.52
N ASN A 50 -13.92 -12.40 2.15
CA ASN A 50 -15.36 -12.60 2.03
C ASN A 50 -15.94 -11.65 0.98
N VAL A 51 -16.26 -12.21 -0.19
CA VAL A 51 -16.75 -11.42 -1.33
C VAL A 51 -18.22 -10.99 -1.12
N SER A 52 -19.00 -11.74 -0.34
CA SER A 52 -20.39 -11.44 0.04
C SER A 52 -20.85 -12.40 1.14
N LYS A 53 -21.80 -12.00 1.98
CA LYS A 53 -22.51 -12.94 2.88
C LYS A 53 -23.94 -13.08 2.41
N THR A 54 -24.39 -14.31 2.17
CA THR A 54 -25.81 -14.63 2.07
C THR A 54 -26.39 -14.68 3.48
N ILE A 55 -27.55 -14.05 3.70
CA ILE A 55 -28.27 -14.13 4.97
C ILE A 55 -29.14 -15.40 4.92
N PRO A 56 -28.92 -16.41 5.77
CA PRO A 56 -29.75 -17.61 5.77
C PRO A 56 -31.17 -17.26 6.25
N GLY A 57 -32.19 -17.61 5.46
CA GLY A 57 -33.59 -17.57 5.91
C GLY A 57 -34.54 -16.62 5.17
N THR A 58 -34.09 -15.88 4.15
CA THR A 58 -35.00 -15.05 3.33
C THR A 58 -35.12 -15.64 1.92
N THR A 59 -36.21 -16.38 1.69
CA THR A 59 -36.68 -16.71 0.34
C THR A 59 -37.14 -15.44 -0.36
N GLU A 60 -36.67 -15.27 -1.60
CA GLU A 60 -36.92 -14.18 -2.55
C GLU A 60 -35.93 -13.00 -2.49
N LYS A 61 -34.96 -13.06 -3.41
CA LYS A 61 -33.85 -12.13 -3.66
C LYS A 61 -32.87 -12.03 -2.50
N GLU A 62 -31.85 -12.89 -2.54
CA GLU A 62 -30.64 -12.79 -1.72
C GLU A 62 -30.17 -11.34 -1.63
N GLN A 63 -30.47 -10.67 -0.51
CA GLN A 63 -29.88 -9.37 -0.22
C GLN A 63 -28.40 -9.60 0.06
N ILE A 64 -27.61 -9.53 -1.01
CA ILE A 64 -26.16 -9.48 -0.93
C ILE A 64 -25.82 -8.18 -0.20
N THR A 65 -25.61 -8.25 1.10
CA THR A 65 -25.07 -7.12 1.85
C THR A 65 -23.57 -7.08 1.57
N PRO A 66 -23.06 -6.03 0.92
CA PRO A 66 -21.65 -5.95 0.61
C PRO A 66 -20.85 -5.92 1.92
N VAL A 67 -19.81 -6.75 1.99
CA VAL A 67 -18.94 -6.88 3.18
C VAL A 67 -18.16 -5.59 3.46
N ILE A 68 -18.07 -4.72 2.46
CA ILE A 68 -17.40 -3.41 2.49
C ILE A 68 -18.45 -2.33 2.18
N SER A 69 -18.64 -1.39 3.10
CA SER A 69 -19.54 -0.24 2.93
C SER A 69 -18.99 0.78 1.92
N ASN A 70 -19.81 1.71 1.44
CA ASN A 70 -19.33 2.74 0.50
C ASN A 70 -18.26 3.66 1.12
N ALA A 71 -18.40 4.01 2.39
CA ALA A 71 -17.39 4.79 3.11
C ALA A 71 -16.07 4.00 3.26
N GLU A 72 -16.15 2.70 3.56
CA GLU A 72 -14.97 1.84 3.62
C GLU A 72 -14.30 1.72 2.24
N LYS A 73 -15.07 1.64 1.14
CA LYS A 73 -14.53 1.64 -0.23
C LYS A 73 -13.76 2.91 -0.54
N GLU A 74 -14.34 4.07 -0.23
CA GLU A 74 -13.70 5.37 -0.45
C GLU A 74 -12.38 5.46 0.30
N LYS A 75 -12.37 5.05 1.58
CA LYS A 75 -11.14 4.99 2.39
C LYS A 75 -10.11 4.01 1.83
N ILE A 76 -10.55 2.85 1.34
CA ILE A 76 -9.64 1.87 0.72
C ILE A 76 -8.91 2.45 -0.48
N VAL A 77 -9.64 3.15 -1.37
CA VAL A 77 -9.04 3.78 -2.55
C VAL A 77 -8.10 4.92 -2.15
N ALA A 78 -8.54 5.80 -1.24
CA ALA A 78 -7.72 6.91 -0.76
C ALA A 78 -6.40 6.46 -0.13
N VAL A 79 -6.43 5.40 0.69
CA VAL A 79 -5.21 4.81 1.28
C VAL A 79 -4.32 4.20 0.21
N MET A 80 -4.88 3.53 -0.81
CA MET A 80 -4.07 2.98 -1.90
C MET A 80 -3.34 4.08 -2.67
N ASP A 81 -4.02 5.20 -2.95
CA ASP A 81 -3.42 6.36 -3.62
C ASP A 81 -2.29 6.98 -2.78
N GLU A 82 -2.51 7.16 -1.47
CA GLU A 82 -1.48 7.63 -0.52
C GLU A 82 -0.23 6.74 -0.55
N VAL A 83 -0.43 5.42 -0.39
CA VAL A 83 0.62 4.40 -0.35
C VAL A 83 1.41 4.40 -1.66
N TYR A 84 0.69 4.41 -2.79
CA TYR A 84 1.31 4.41 -4.11
C TYR A 84 2.07 5.70 -4.38
N GLN A 85 1.51 6.86 -4.03
CA GLN A 85 2.16 8.15 -4.21
C GLN A 85 3.46 8.22 -3.39
N GLY A 86 3.46 7.73 -2.15
CA GLY A 86 4.67 7.66 -1.32
C GLY A 86 5.73 6.74 -1.92
N PHE A 87 5.34 5.58 -2.44
CA PHE A 87 6.25 4.68 -3.14
C PHE A 87 6.79 5.29 -4.45
N HIS A 88 5.92 5.93 -5.23
CA HIS A 88 6.27 6.59 -6.48
C HIS A 88 7.27 7.73 -6.25
N ALA A 89 7.03 8.58 -5.26
CA ALA A 89 7.91 9.67 -4.87
C ALA A 89 9.27 9.18 -4.40
N TYR A 90 9.32 8.05 -3.68
CA TYR A 90 10.58 7.43 -3.32
C TYR A 90 11.39 6.98 -4.55
N CYS A 91 10.73 6.43 -5.57
CA CYS A 91 11.37 6.02 -6.82
C CYS A 91 11.93 7.19 -7.63
N ASP A 92 11.46 8.43 -7.43
CA ASP A 92 11.98 9.62 -8.14
C ASP A 92 13.48 9.83 -7.92
N ARG A 93 14.05 9.36 -6.79
CA ARG A 93 15.50 9.44 -6.53
C ARG A 93 16.36 8.69 -7.56
N TYR A 94 15.77 7.73 -8.26
CA TYR A 94 16.41 6.95 -9.32
C TYR A 94 16.10 7.48 -10.72
N ARG A 95 15.05 8.28 -10.86
CA ARG A 95 14.70 8.94 -12.11
C ARG A 95 15.68 10.09 -12.29
N LYS A 96 16.62 9.95 -13.23
CA LYS A 96 17.53 11.05 -13.59
C LYS A 96 16.69 12.29 -13.90
N LYS A 97 16.82 13.37 -13.11
CA LYS A 97 16.48 14.71 -13.64
C LYS A 97 17.31 14.84 -14.91
N GLY A 98 16.63 15.03 -16.04
CA GLY A 98 17.24 14.96 -17.37
C GLY A 98 18.64 15.58 -17.36
N GLY A 99 19.63 14.79 -17.75
CA GLY A 99 20.92 15.33 -18.15
C GLY A 99 20.70 16.14 -19.42
N GLY A 100 20.27 17.39 -19.24
CA GLY A 100 20.30 18.39 -20.28
C GLY A 100 21.76 18.66 -20.62
N LYS A 101 22.20 18.04 -21.72
CA LYS A 101 23.21 18.64 -22.58
C LYS A 101 22.48 19.43 -23.65
#